data_AF-A0A2I1G2Z1-F1
#
_entry.id   AF-A0A2I1G2Z1-F1
#
_cell.length_a   1.000
_cell.length_b   1.000
_cell.length_c   1.000
_cell.angle_alpha   90.00
_cell.angle_beta   90.00
_cell.angle_gamma   90.00
#
_symmetry.space_group_name_H-M   'P 1'
#
loop_
_entity.id
_entity.type
_entity.pdbx_description
1 polymer ?
#
loop_
_entity_poly.entity_id
_entity_poly.type
_entity_poly.pdbx_seq_one_letter_code
_entity_poly.pdbx_strand_id
1 'polypeptide(L)'
;MDPENLKKQISSVQAERDRLTMLLSEYVGNTVLIKEERTIKLRKESLWKLANDLENAFNLPNPTTHELFKDAKEMNSKGFQELFSCYEKGKKKEKEKETVITVDNDDNNDDDNNDNNNDDNNGSNNNDDNRPVKRIYRRTTEDEKKLLEPILLFEEFPDNNEDVINDISQKLGPSWDLSRIKKYWANNNLFKFKKNK
;
A
#
# COMPACT_ATOMS: atom_id res chain seq x y z
N MET A 1 24.51 -30.43 -34.55
CA MET A 1 24.07 -29.16 -33.94
C MET A 1 24.58 -28.03 -34.82
N ASP A 2 23.69 -27.19 -35.33
CA ASP A 2 24.05 -26.01 -36.12
C ASP A 2 24.62 -24.92 -35.19
N PRO A 3 25.88 -24.47 -35.37
CA PRO A 3 26.49 -23.45 -34.53
C PRO A 3 25.73 -22.13 -34.50
N GLU A 4 25.03 -21.78 -35.59
CA GLU A 4 24.27 -20.53 -35.66
C GLU A 4 22.99 -20.60 -34.81
N ASN A 5 22.34 -21.76 -34.80
CA ASN A 5 21.20 -22.03 -33.93
C ASN A 5 21.61 -21.98 -32.44
N LEU A 6 22.75 -22.57 -32.09
CA LEU A 6 23.26 -22.55 -30.72
C LEU A 6 23.56 -21.12 -30.24
N LYS A 7 24.16 -20.29 -31.10
CA LYS A 7 24.42 -18.87 -30.79
C LYS A 7 23.13 -18.10 -30.54
N LYS A 8 22.10 -18.31 -31.36
CA LYS A 8 20.78 -17.68 -31.17
C LYS A 8 20.13 -18.10 -29.85
N GLN A 9 20.20 -19.38 -29.49
CA GLN A 9 19.70 -19.88 -28.22
C GLN A 9 20.43 -19.26 -27.04
N ILE A 10 21.76 -19.20 -27.07
CA ILE A 10 22.57 -18.56 -26.03
C ILE A 10 22.19 -17.09 -25.86
N SER A 11 22.09 -16.33 -26.96
CA SER A 11 21.68 -14.92 -26.91
C SER A 11 20.27 -14.74 -26.34
N SER A 12 19.33 -15.60 -26.73
CA SER A 12 17.95 -15.56 -26.22
C SER A 12 17.89 -15.82 -24.71
N VAL A 13 18.67 -16.81 -24.23
CA VAL A 13 18.73 -17.15 -22.80
C VAL A 13 19.40 -16.02 -22.00
N GLN A 14 20.45 -15.40 -22.54
CA GLN A 14 21.09 -14.24 -21.90
C GLN A 14 20.14 -13.05 -21.79
N ALA A 15 19.39 -12.76 -22.86
CA ALA A 15 18.40 -11.68 -22.86
C ALA A 15 17.28 -11.91 -21.83
N GLU A 16 16.73 -13.13 -21.76
CA GLU A 16 15.71 -13.48 -20.75
C GLU A 16 16.28 -13.45 -19.34
N ARG A 17 17.52 -13.90 -19.13
CA ARG A 17 18.20 -13.79 -17.84
C ARG A 17 18.31 -12.34 -17.40
N ASP A 18 18.74 -11.44 -18.29
CA ASP A 18 18.91 -10.03 -17.96
C ASP A 18 17.55 -9.36 -17.68
N ARG A 19 16.51 -9.73 -18.42
CA ARG A 19 15.12 -9.29 -18.18
C ARG A 19 14.60 -9.72 -16.81
N LEU A 20 14.76 -10.99 -16.45
CA LEU A 20 14.34 -11.53 -15.15
C LEU A 20 15.15 -10.93 -13.99
N THR A 21 16.45 -10.71 -14.21
CA THR A 21 17.31 -10.07 -13.21
C THR A 21 16.84 -8.65 -12.91
N MET A 22 16.52 -7.87 -13.95
CA MET A 22 15.93 -6.53 -13.78
C MET A 22 14.61 -6.59 -12.98
N LEU A 23 13.70 -7.50 -13.34
CA LEU A 23 12.41 -7.64 -12.65
C LEU A 23 12.56 -8.00 -11.17
N LEU A 24 13.45 -8.94 -10.85
CA LEU A 24 13.72 -9.36 -9.47
C LEU A 24 14.38 -8.24 -8.67
N SER A 25 15.28 -7.47 -9.28
CA SER A 25 15.95 -6.32 -8.65
C SER A 25 14.96 -5.22 -8.24
N GLU A 26 13.89 -5.03 -9.01
CA GLU A 26 12.84 -4.05 -8.75
C GLU A 26 11.91 -4.49 -7.61
N TYR A 27 11.59 -5.79 -7.53
CA TYR A 27 10.60 -6.30 -6.58
C TYR A 27 11.19 -6.75 -5.24
N VAL A 28 12.37 -7.39 -5.26
CA VAL A 28 12.95 -8.03 -4.07
C VAL A 28 14.02 -7.16 -3.40
N GLY A 29 14.59 -6.19 -4.11
CA GLY A 29 15.71 -5.39 -3.62
C GLY A 29 17.01 -6.21 -3.62
N ASN A 30 17.81 -6.00 -4.67
CA ASN A 30 19.21 -6.41 -4.86
C ASN A 30 19.70 -7.72 -4.21
N THR A 31 19.77 -8.78 -5.02
CA THR A 31 20.64 -9.95 -4.77
C THR A 31 21.94 -9.93 -5.58
N VAL A 32 22.15 -8.95 -6.49
CA VAL A 32 23.34 -8.84 -7.35
C VAL A 32 24.13 -7.56 -7.03
N LEU A 33 25.04 -7.70 -6.07
CA LEU A 33 25.59 -6.64 -5.22
C LEU A 33 26.51 -5.56 -5.84
N ILE A 34 26.78 -5.50 -7.16
CA ILE A 34 27.84 -4.55 -7.63
C ILE A 34 27.47 -3.74 -8.88
N LYS A 35 26.83 -4.32 -9.90
CA LYS A 35 26.50 -3.57 -11.13
C LYS A 35 25.12 -2.89 -11.06
N GLU A 36 24.18 -3.49 -10.33
CA GLU A 36 22.78 -3.03 -10.26
C GLU A 36 22.50 -2.08 -9.11
N GLU A 37 23.29 -2.13 -8.02
CA GLU A 37 23.18 -1.15 -6.94
C GLU A 37 23.40 0.27 -7.44
N ARG A 38 24.36 0.47 -8.37
CA ARG A 38 24.54 1.75 -9.04
C ARG A 38 23.32 2.12 -9.89
N THR A 39 22.78 1.19 -10.67
CA THR A 39 21.62 1.45 -11.55
C THR A 39 20.34 1.76 -10.77
N ILE A 40 20.08 1.05 -9.68
CA ILE A 40 18.92 1.28 -8.81
C ILE A 40 19.08 2.58 -8.03
N LYS A 41 20.29 2.84 -7.51
CA LYS A 41 20.61 4.11 -6.86
C LYS A 41 20.41 5.28 -7.82
N LEU A 42 20.90 5.18 -9.06
CA LEU A 42 20.69 6.18 -10.12
C LEU A 42 19.22 6.39 -10.45
N ARG A 43 18.41 5.34 -10.51
CA ARG A 43 16.95 5.44 -10.73
C ARG A 43 16.25 6.14 -9.56
N LYS A 44 16.56 5.76 -8.33
CA LYS A 44 16.01 6.40 -7.13
C LYS A 44 16.41 7.87 -7.05
N GLU A 45 17.67 8.19 -7.30
CA GLU A 45 18.17 9.57 -7.35
C GLU A 45 17.49 10.37 -8.47
N SER A 46 17.30 9.78 -9.65
CA SER A 46 16.58 10.42 -10.76
C SER A 46 15.12 10.68 -10.41
N LEU A 47 14.45 9.75 -9.72
CA LEU A 47 13.07 9.92 -9.28
C LEU A 47 12.95 10.98 -8.18
N TRP A 48 13.87 10.97 -7.22
CA TRP A 48 13.93 12.00 -6.18
C TRP A 48 14.20 13.39 -6.75
N LYS A 49 15.12 13.48 -7.71
CA LYS A 49 15.37 14.72 -8.44
C LYS A 49 14.10 15.20 -9.15
N LEU A 50 13.41 14.31 -9.86
CA LEU A 50 12.15 14.64 -10.52
C LEU A 50 11.08 15.12 -9.53
N ALA A 51 10.97 14.48 -8.36
CA ALA A 51 10.03 14.89 -7.32
C ALA A 51 10.32 16.31 -6.82
N ASN A 52 11.59 16.64 -6.56
CA ASN A 52 12.01 17.98 -6.16
C ASN A 52 11.77 19.00 -7.28
N ASP A 53 12.08 18.65 -8.53
CA ASP A 53 11.86 19.53 -9.69
C ASP A 53 10.37 19.81 -9.88
N LEU A 54 9.51 18.80 -9.66
CA LEU A 54 8.06 18.97 -9.66
C LEU A 54 7.60 19.89 -8.52
N GLU A 55 8.04 19.64 -7.29
CA GLU A 55 7.69 20.46 -6.13
C GLU A 55 8.07 21.94 -6.36
N ASN A 56 9.30 22.18 -6.83
CA ASN A 56 9.75 23.51 -7.19
C ASN A 56 8.87 24.13 -8.28
N ALA A 57 8.54 23.38 -9.32
CA ALA A 57 7.68 23.86 -10.41
C ALA A 57 6.29 24.28 -9.92
N PHE A 58 5.64 23.46 -9.09
CA PHE A 58 4.29 23.76 -8.56
C PHE A 58 4.30 24.93 -7.57
N ASN A 59 5.42 25.20 -6.89
CA ASN A 59 5.56 26.30 -5.95
C ASN A 59 5.93 27.64 -6.62
N LEU A 60 6.20 27.66 -7.93
CA LEU A 60 6.45 28.91 -8.65
C LEU A 60 5.17 29.75 -8.81
N PRO A 61 5.29 31.09 -8.89
CA PRO A 61 4.14 31.96 -9.22
C PRO A 61 3.51 31.64 -10.57
N ASN A 62 4.30 31.13 -11.52
CA ASN A 62 3.83 30.61 -12.79
C ASN A 62 4.43 29.22 -13.07
N PRO A 63 3.78 28.13 -12.61
CA PRO A 63 4.30 26.78 -12.75
C PRO A 63 4.51 26.32 -14.20
N THR A 64 3.79 26.91 -15.16
CA THR A 64 3.87 26.52 -16.59
C THR A 64 5.20 26.90 -17.24
N THR A 65 5.96 27.81 -16.62
CA THR A 65 7.24 28.31 -17.16
C THR A 65 8.43 27.42 -16.82
N HIS A 66 8.24 26.44 -15.94
CA HIS A 66 9.32 25.57 -15.48
C HIS A 66 9.88 24.70 -16.61
N GLU A 67 11.20 24.47 -16.60
CA GLU A 67 11.88 23.74 -17.68
C GLU A 67 11.36 22.32 -17.86
N LEU A 68 10.90 21.71 -16.76
CA LEU A 68 10.33 20.37 -16.73
C LEU A 68 9.17 20.16 -17.72
N PHE A 69 8.44 21.22 -18.06
CA PHE A 69 7.27 21.14 -18.93
C PHE A 69 7.53 21.55 -20.38
N LYS A 70 8.72 22.10 -20.69
CA LYS A 70 9.03 22.67 -22.02
C LYS A 70 8.92 21.65 -23.15
N ASP A 71 9.34 20.41 -22.90
CA ASP A 71 9.42 19.35 -23.92
C ASP A 71 8.22 18.39 -23.88
N ALA A 72 7.29 18.58 -22.95
CA ALA A 72 6.17 17.67 -22.77
C ALA A 72 5.04 18.00 -23.76
N LYS A 73 4.81 17.10 -24.73
CA LYS A 73 3.76 17.24 -25.76
C LYS A 73 2.36 17.46 -25.19
N GLU A 74 2.11 16.94 -24.00
CA GLU A 74 0.82 17.01 -23.30
C GLU A 74 0.64 18.31 -22.51
N MET A 75 1.70 19.11 -22.33
CA MET A 75 1.68 20.39 -21.60
C MET A 75 1.18 21.55 -22.45
N ASN A 76 -0.02 21.37 -23.02
CA ASN A 76 -0.81 22.46 -23.58
C ASN A 76 -1.72 23.07 -22.49
N SER A 77 -2.44 24.14 -22.81
CA SER A 77 -3.31 24.84 -21.85
C SER A 77 -4.29 23.89 -21.12
N LYS A 78 -4.90 22.94 -21.85
CA LYS A 78 -5.79 21.93 -21.26
C LYS A 78 -5.03 20.96 -20.36
N GLY A 79 -3.88 20.47 -20.80
CA GLY A 79 -3.03 19.57 -20.00
C GLY A 79 -2.58 20.21 -18.69
N PHE A 80 -2.19 21.48 -18.72
CA PHE A 80 -1.87 22.24 -17.51
C PHE A 80 -3.07 22.38 -16.57
N GLN A 81 -4.25 22.72 -17.10
CA GLN A 81 -5.47 22.80 -16.29
C GLN A 81 -5.82 21.48 -15.60
N GLU A 82 -5.73 20.36 -16.33
CA GLU A 82 -5.98 19.03 -15.76
C GLU A 82 -4.94 18.66 -14.71
N LEU A 83 -3.66 18.93 -14.98
CA LEU A 83 -2.55 18.70 -14.07
C LEU A 83 -2.74 19.45 -12.74
N PHE A 84 -2.96 20.76 -12.80
CA PHE A 84 -3.15 21.58 -11.59
C PHE A 84 -4.45 21.22 -10.87
N SER A 85 -5.52 20.90 -11.59
CA SER A 85 -6.77 20.42 -10.98
C SER A 85 -6.56 19.12 -10.19
N CYS A 86 -5.80 18.18 -10.74
CA CYS A 86 -5.45 16.95 -10.05
C CYS A 86 -4.56 17.18 -8.83
N TYR A 87 -3.57 18.08 -8.93
CA TYR A 87 -2.69 18.45 -7.82
C TYR A 87 -3.48 19.04 -6.64
N GLU A 88 -4.36 20.01 -6.89
CA GLU A 88 -5.21 20.61 -5.85
C GLU A 88 -6.18 19.60 -5.22
N LYS A 89 -6.77 18.71 -6.04
CA LYS A 89 -7.58 17.59 -5.53
C LYS A 89 -6.77 16.67 -4.62
N GLY A 90 -5.49 16.43 -4.96
CA GLY A 90 -4.56 15.65 -4.15
C GLY A 90 -4.34 16.29 -2.78
N LYS A 91 -4.00 17.59 -2.74
CA LYS A 91 -3.80 18.33 -1.49
C LYS A 91 -5.04 18.31 -0.60
N LYS A 92 -6.23 18.45 -1.18
CA LYS A 92 -7.49 18.39 -0.41
C LYS A 92 -7.67 17.02 0.26
N LYS A 93 -7.42 15.93 -0.47
CA LYS A 93 -7.52 14.56 0.06
C LYS A 93 -6.47 14.24 1.12
N GLU A 94 -5.31 14.89 1.06
CA GLU A 94 -4.28 14.75 2.09
C GLU A 94 -4.73 15.40 3.41
N LYS A 95 -5.21 16.64 3.34
CA LYS A 95 -5.76 17.37 4.50
C LYS A 95 -6.98 16.66 5.12
N GLU A 96 -7.87 16.13 4.29
CA GLU A 96 -9.07 15.41 4.76
C GLU A 96 -8.71 14.15 5.57
N LYS A 97 -7.61 13.47 5.24
CA LYS A 97 -7.13 12.32 6.01
C LYS A 97 -6.56 12.71 7.36
N GLU A 98 -5.97 13.90 7.47
CA GLU A 98 -5.47 14.41 8.75
C GLU A 98 -6.64 14.78 9.69
N THR A 99 -7.73 15.34 9.16
CA THR A 99 -8.89 15.76 9.96
C THR A 99 -9.76 14.61 10.50
N VAL A 100 -9.75 13.43 9.86
CA VAL A 100 -10.52 12.26 10.35
C VAL A 100 -9.86 11.61 11.57
N ILE A 101 -8.58 11.87 11.83
CA ILE A 101 -7.85 11.27 12.96
C ILE A 101 -8.15 12.00 14.30
N THR A 102 -8.76 13.20 14.28
CA THR A 102 -8.99 14.01 15.49
C THR A 102 -10.42 13.96 16.06
N VAL A 103 -11.33 13.13 15.54
CA VAL A 103 -12.74 13.12 15.98
C VAL A 103 -13.10 11.97 16.94
N ASP A 104 -12.23 10.98 17.13
CA ASP A 104 -12.55 9.79 17.94
C ASP A 104 -12.11 9.87 19.42
N ASN A 105 -11.98 11.07 20.00
CA ASN A 105 -11.80 11.25 21.45
C ASN A 105 -12.73 12.35 21.96
N ASP A 106 -13.99 12.02 22.17
CA ASP A 106 -14.84 12.64 23.20
C ASP A 106 -15.94 11.64 23.55
N ASP A 107 -15.64 10.81 24.54
CA ASP A 107 -16.54 9.85 25.14
C ASP A 107 -17.23 10.51 26.35
N ASN A 108 -18.56 10.46 26.34
CA ASN A 108 -19.50 10.51 27.47
C ASN A 108 -19.79 11.85 28.16
N ASN A 109 -21.06 12.30 28.04
CA ASN A 109 -21.92 12.56 29.19
C ASN A 109 -23.40 12.67 28.76
N ASP A 110 -24.19 11.76 29.33
CA ASP A 110 -25.49 11.93 29.99
C ASP A 110 -26.76 12.42 29.28
N ASP A 111 -27.82 11.71 29.71
CA ASP A 111 -29.22 12.11 29.92
C ASP A 111 -30.26 12.02 28.79
N ASP A 112 -30.96 10.88 28.86
CA ASP A 112 -32.39 10.76 29.23
C ASP A 112 -33.51 11.30 28.32
N ASN A 113 -34.44 10.35 28.09
CA ASN A 113 -35.89 10.46 27.94
C ASN A 113 -36.53 10.96 26.62
N ASN A 114 -37.09 9.96 25.91
CA ASN A 114 -38.53 9.80 25.66
C ASN A 114 -39.32 10.99 25.07
N ASP A 115 -39.78 10.87 23.81
CA ASP A 115 -41.22 10.89 23.51
C ASP A 115 -41.55 10.55 22.05
N ASN A 116 -42.68 9.86 21.89
CA ASN A 116 -43.33 9.51 20.63
C ASN A 116 -43.89 10.74 19.91
N ASN A 117 -43.95 10.70 18.56
CA ASN A 117 -45.20 10.83 17.80
C ASN A 117 -45.00 10.70 16.28
N ASN A 118 -45.99 10.05 15.64
CA ASN A 118 -46.22 9.98 14.20
C ASN A 118 -46.45 11.38 13.60
N ASP A 119 -46.01 11.61 12.36
CA ASP A 119 -46.92 12.07 11.31
C ASP A 119 -46.33 12.00 9.89
N ASP A 120 -47.25 12.01 8.94
CA ASP A 120 -47.20 11.60 7.55
C ASP A 120 -46.25 12.33 6.57
N ASN A 121 -45.83 11.56 5.55
CA ASN A 121 -45.65 11.90 4.13
C ASN A 121 -44.91 13.20 3.74
N ASN A 122 -43.79 13.05 3.01
CA ASN A 122 -43.77 12.96 1.53
C ASN A 122 -42.40 13.42 0.98
N GLY A 123 -41.87 12.69 0.00
CA GLY A 123 -41.03 13.31 -1.04
C GLY A 123 -39.57 12.87 -1.14
N SER A 124 -39.29 12.24 -2.29
CA SER A 124 -38.05 12.25 -3.06
C SER A 124 -36.99 11.16 -2.79
N ASN A 125 -37.01 10.19 -3.71
CA ASN A 125 -35.86 9.76 -4.51
C ASN A 125 -34.55 9.46 -3.77
N ASN A 126 -34.41 8.22 -3.32
CA ASN A 126 -33.08 7.63 -3.19
C ASN A 126 -32.85 6.71 -4.39
N ASN A 127 -32.14 7.25 -5.39
CA ASN A 127 -31.46 6.42 -6.37
C ASN A 127 -30.42 5.59 -5.63
N ASP A 128 -30.51 4.27 -5.77
CA ASP A 128 -29.50 3.30 -5.38
C ASP A 128 -28.11 3.71 -5.91
N ASP A 129 -27.29 4.34 -5.08
CA ASP A 129 -25.86 4.49 -5.31
C ASP A 129 -25.21 3.15 -4.93
N ASN A 130 -25.43 2.13 -5.78
CA ASN A 130 -24.84 0.80 -5.71
C ASN A 130 -23.33 0.86 -6.05
N ARG A 131 -22.57 1.65 -5.28
CA ARG A 131 -21.11 1.61 -5.32
C ARG A 131 -20.65 0.40 -4.51
N PRO A 132 -19.79 -0.47 -5.06
CA PRO A 132 -19.25 -1.58 -4.30
C PRO A 132 -18.50 -0.99 -3.09
N VAL A 133 -18.98 -1.31 -1.89
CA VAL A 133 -18.32 -0.95 -0.64
C VAL A 133 -16.86 -1.41 -0.76
N LYS A 134 -15.94 -0.43 -0.80
CA LYS A 134 -14.50 -0.73 -0.90
C LYS A 134 -14.14 -1.60 0.29
N ARG A 135 -13.55 -2.77 0.03
CA ARG A 135 -13.06 -3.66 1.09
C ARG A 135 -12.03 -2.89 1.92
N ILE A 136 -12.38 -2.57 3.16
CA ILE A 136 -11.46 -1.96 4.11
C ILE A 136 -10.57 -3.10 4.63
N TYR A 137 -9.29 -3.06 4.28
CA TYR A 137 -8.31 -3.98 4.83
C TYR A 137 -7.96 -3.54 6.25
N ARG A 138 -8.39 -4.29 7.26
CA ARG A 138 -7.96 -4.06 8.65
C ARG A 138 -6.44 -4.26 8.75
N ARG A 139 -5.73 -3.26 9.27
CA ARG A 139 -4.31 -3.34 9.61
C ARG A 139 -4.17 -3.89 11.03
N THR A 140 -3.19 -4.77 11.22
CA THR A 140 -2.79 -5.22 12.56
C THR A 140 -2.11 -4.05 13.28
N THR A 141 -2.62 -3.66 14.45
CA THR A 141 -2.04 -2.58 15.26
C THR A 141 -0.71 -3.03 15.91
N GLU A 142 0.10 -2.10 16.41
CA GLU A 142 1.37 -2.47 17.05
C GLU A 142 1.18 -3.31 18.32
N ASP A 143 0.10 -3.10 19.08
CA ASP A 143 -0.19 -3.91 20.27
C ASP A 143 -0.66 -5.31 19.91
N GLU A 144 -1.46 -5.45 18.84
CA GLU A 144 -1.82 -6.77 18.30
C GLU A 144 -0.59 -7.53 17.81
N LYS A 145 0.40 -6.84 17.21
CA LYS A 145 1.67 -7.48 16.80
C LYS A 145 2.45 -8.00 17.99
N LYS A 146 2.55 -7.24 19.09
CA LYS A 146 3.21 -7.70 20.33
C LYS A 146 2.54 -8.95 20.90
N LEU A 147 1.22 -9.03 20.82
CA LEU A 147 0.46 -10.21 21.27
C LEU A 147 0.65 -11.43 20.35
N LEU A 148 0.98 -11.21 19.08
CA LEU A 148 1.20 -12.27 18.09
C LEU A 148 2.67 -12.71 17.99
N GLU A 149 3.62 -11.92 18.47
CA GLU A 149 5.06 -12.26 18.46
C GLU A 149 5.38 -13.65 19.04
N PRO A 150 4.78 -14.11 20.16
CA PRO A 150 5.08 -15.42 20.73
C PRO A 150 4.79 -16.58 19.76
N ILE A 151 3.76 -16.46 18.92
CA ILE A 151 3.39 -17.52 17.99
C ILE A 151 4.39 -17.65 16.83
N LEU A 152 5.14 -16.59 16.52
CA LEU A 152 6.13 -16.57 15.44
C LEU A 152 7.44 -17.29 15.81
N LEU A 153 7.64 -17.62 17.09
CA LEU A 153 8.80 -18.35 17.59
C LEU A 153 8.69 -19.87 17.37
N PHE A 154 7.50 -20.39 17.05
CA PHE A 154 7.29 -21.81 16.79
C PHE A 154 7.66 -22.17 15.34
N GLU A 155 8.39 -23.28 15.17
CA GLU A 155 8.79 -23.81 13.86
C GLU A 155 7.57 -24.27 13.02
N GLU A 156 6.62 -24.92 13.67
CA GLU A 156 5.32 -25.29 13.12
C GLU A 156 4.22 -24.52 13.85
N PHE A 157 3.11 -24.26 13.15
CA PHE A 157 1.99 -23.57 13.77
C PHE A 157 1.49 -24.44 14.91
N PRO A 158 1.30 -23.90 16.13
CA PRO A 158 0.93 -24.70 17.28
C PRO A 158 -0.56 -25.06 17.25
N ASP A 159 -1.04 -25.69 16.16
CA ASP A 159 -2.44 -26.17 16.01
C ASP A 159 -2.85 -27.06 17.19
N ASN A 160 -1.87 -27.71 17.85
CA ASN A 160 -2.07 -28.62 18.98
C ASN A 160 -1.94 -27.95 20.37
N ASN A 161 -1.58 -26.66 20.44
CA ASN A 161 -1.39 -25.94 21.70
C ASN A 161 -2.51 -24.91 21.88
N GLU A 162 -3.70 -25.45 22.16
CA GLU A 162 -4.96 -24.72 22.23
C GLU A 162 -4.93 -23.62 23.31
N ASP A 163 -4.17 -23.81 24.40
CA ASP A 163 -4.00 -22.83 25.47
C ASP A 163 -3.33 -21.54 24.97
N VAL A 164 -2.25 -21.66 24.19
CA VAL A 164 -1.52 -20.50 23.64
C VAL A 164 -2.38 -19.73 22.64
N ILE A 165 -3.15 -20.46 21.81
CA ILE A 165 -4.00 -19.83 20.80
C ILE A 165 -5.23 -19.17 21.44
N ASN A 166 -5.82 -19.81 22.44
CA ASN A 166 -6.96 -19.25 23.17
C ASN A 166 -6.55 -18.01 23.97
N ASP A 167 -5.38 -18.03 24.62
CA ASP A 167 -4.84 -16.85 25.32
C ASP A 167 -4.62 -15.66 24.38
N ILE A 168 -4.08 -15.91 23.19
CA ILE A 168 -3.87 -14.88 22.16
C ILE A 168 -5.22 -14.37 21.63
N SER A 169 -6.16 -15.27 21.35
CA SER A 169 -7.50 -14.95 20.87
C SER A 169 -8.29 -14.09 21.86
N GLN A 170 -8.25 -14.44 23.16
CA GLN A 170 -8.90 -13.68 24.22
C GLN A 170 -8.31 -12.27 24.37
N LYS A 171 -6.99 -12.12 24.26
CA LYS A 171 -6.31 -10.82 24.36
C LYS A 171 -6.52 -9.93 23.13
N LEU A 172 -6.68 -10.52 21.95
CA LEU A 172 -6.91 -9.81 20.68
C LEU A 172 -8.38 -9.49 20.39
N GLY A 173 -9.30 -10.17 21.09
CA GLY A 173 -10.74 -9.97 20.99
C GLY A 173 -11.41 -10.70 19.82
N PRO A 174 -12.75 -10.58 19.69
CA PRO A 174 -13.59 -11.44 18.83
C PRO A 174 -13.35 -11.30 17.32
N SER A 175 -12.53 -10.32 16.92
CA SER A 175 -12.20 -10.04 15.52
C SER A 175 -10.98 -10.82 15.01
N TRP A 176 -10.33 -11.59 15.89
CA TRP A 176 -9.19 -12.46 15.61
C TRP A 176 -9.59 -13.93 15.77
N ASP A 177 -10.11 -14.52 14.70
CA ASP A 177 -10.39 -15.95 14.66
C ASP A 177 -9.12 -16.78 14.42
N LEU A 178 -9.19 -18.07 14.70
CA LEU A 178 -8.10 -19.03 14.50
C LEU A 178 -7.53 -18.95 13.07
N SER A 179 -8.42 -18.84 12.08
CA SER A 179 -8.06 -18.72 10.66
C SER A 179 -7.18 -17.50 10.40
N ARG A 180 -7.50 -16.36 11.00
CA ARG A 180 -6.74 -15.12 10.85
C ARG A 180 -5.41 -15.17 11.59
N ILE A 181 -5.36 -15.75 12.78
CA ILE A 181 -4.11 -15.96 13.53
C ILE A 181 -3.18 -16.89 12.73
N LYS A 182 -3.71 -17.99 12.20
CA LYS A 182 -2.97 -18.93 11.34
C LYS A 182 -2.47 -18.27 10.07
N LYS A 183 -3.28 -17.45 9.42
CA LYS A 183 -2.89 -16.68 8.23
C LYS A 183 -1.81 -15.65 8.55
N TYR A 184 -1.91 -14.98 9.69
CA TYR A 184 -0.90 -14.03 10.15
C TYR A 184 0.44 -14.73 10.42
N TRP A 185 0.43 -15.84 11.17
CA TRP A 185 1.62 -16.67 11.40
C TRP A 185 2.21 -17.13 10.09
N ALA A 186 1.41 -17.69 9.18
CA ALA A 186 1.91 -18.15 7.89
C ALA A 186 2.59 -17.01 7.12
N ASN A 187 2.08 -15.79 7.15
CA ASN A 187 2.68 -14.67 6.43
C ASN A 187 3.96 -14.12 7.09
N ASN A 188 4.10 -14.25 8.40
CA ASN A 188 5.17 -13.61 9.18
C ASN A 188 6.16 -14.61 9.82
N ASN A 189 5.94 -15.92 9.67
CA ASN A 189 6.79 -16.94 10.26
C ASN A 189 8.22 -16.86 9.70
N LEU A 190 9.18 -16.62 10.60
CA LEU A 190 10.60 -16.46 10.37
C LEU A 190 11.30 -17.73 9.84
N PHE A 191 10.72 -18.91 10.07
CA PHE A 191 11.28 -20.20 9.66
C PHE A 191 11.09 -20.52 8.16
N LYS A 192 10.23 -19.76 7.44
CA LYS A 192 10.10 -19.88 5.97
C LYS A 192 11.40 -19.61 5.21
N PHE A 193 12.29 -18.81 5.78
CA PHE A 193 13.56 -18.44 5.15
C PHE A 193 14.71 -19.42 5.43
N LYS A 194 14.54 -20.37 6.37
CA LYS A 194 15.60 -21.34 6.74
C LYS A 194 15.53 -22.67 5.99
N LYS A 195 14.38 -23.05 5.40
CA LYS A 195 14.21 -24.33 4.67
C LYS A 195 14.77 -24.34 3.24
N ASN A 196 15.30 -23.22 2.74
CA ASN A 196 15.87 -23.09 1.39
C ASN A 196 17.40 -22.91 1.41
N LYS A 197 18.12 -23.73 2.18
CA LYS A 197 19.59 -23.77 2.16
C LYS A 197 20.10 -25.18 2.01
#